data_AF-A0A5X2SLV1-F1
#
_entry.id   AF-A0A5X2SLV1-F1
#
_cell.length_a   1.000
_cell.length_b   1.000
_cell.length_c   1.000
_cell.angle_alpha   90.00
_cell.angle_beta   90.00
_cell.angle_gamma   90.00
#
_symmetry.space_group_name_H-M   'P 1'
#
loop_
_entity.id
_entity.type
_entity.pdbx_description
1 polymer ?
#
loop_
_entity_poly.entity_id
_entity_poly.type
_entity_poly.pdbx_seq_one_letter_code
_entity_poly.pdbx_strand_id
1 'polypeptide(L)' 'TMKEVYITFMLKPNVRTALHNLAVAIENHLYSASGYLSPREYLRQRVTST' A
#
# COMPACT_ATOMS: atom_id res chain seq x y z
N THR A 1 -27.39 -14.96 2.90
CA THR A 1 -28.01 -13.89 3.75
C THR A 1 -27.74 -12.51 3.17
N MET A 2 -28.53 -11.46 3.47
CA MET A 2 -28.31 -10.10 2.93
C MET A 2 -26.86 -9.59 3.12
N LYS A 3 -26.21 -10.02 4.21
CA LYS A 3 -24.80 -9.74 4.50
C LYS A 3 -23.82 -10.32 3.46
N GLU A 4 -24.09 -11.51 2.93
CA GLU A 4 -23.23 -12.13 1.90
C GLU A 4 -23.41 -11.45 0.55
N VAL A 5 -24.65 -11.09 0.21
CA VAL A 5 -24.96 -10.31 -1.00
C VAL A 5 -24.31 -8.93 -0.91
N TYR A 6 -24.33 -8.32 0.27
CA TYR A 6 -23.64 -7.05 0.52
C TYR A 6 -22.11 -7.18 0.39
N ILE A 7 -21.50 -8.26 0.90
CA ILE A 7 -20.04 -8.49 0.78
C ILE A 7 -19.62 -8.74 -0.68
N THR A 8 -20.42 -9.46 -1.46
CA THR A 8 -20.13 -9.69 -2.88
C THR A 8 -20.37 -8.44 -3.73
N PHE A 9 -21.33 -7.58 -3.34
CA PHE A 9 -21.69 -6.37 -4.07
C PHE A 9 -20.87 -5.12 -3.69
N MET A 10 -20.31 -5.04 -2.48
CA MET A 10 -19.53 -3.90 -1.94
C MET A 10 -18.22 -3.59 -2.70
N LEU A 11 -18.00 -4.20 -3.87
CA LEU A 11 -16.73 -4.24 -4.59
C LEU A 11 -15.66 -4.86 -3.70
N LYS A 12 -15.29 -6.10 -4.00
CA LYS A 12 -13.94 -6.54 -3.64
C LYS A 12 -12.99 -5.47 -4.19
N PRO A 13 -12.18 -4.80 -3.35
CA PRO A 13 -11.22 -3.85 -3.87
C PRO A 13 -10.43 -4.59 -4.93
N ASN A 14 -10.29 -3.97 -6.10
CA ASN A 14 -9.57 -4.61 -7.18
C ASN A 14 -8.23 -5.12 -6.61
N VAL A 15 -7.85 -6.36 -6.96
CA VAL A 15 -6.73 -7.05 -6.30
C VAL A 15 -5.47 -6.17 -6.32
N ARG A 16 -5.28 -5.41 -7.40
CA ARG A 16 -4.20 -4.43 -7.55
C ARG A 16 -4.24 -3.32 -6.48
N THR A 17 -5.39 -2.74 -6.19
CA THR A 17 -5.59 -1.69 -5.18
C THR A 17 -5.45 -2.26 -3.78
N ALA A 18 -5.95 -3.47 -3.52
CA ALA A 18 -5.74 -4.15 -2.24
C ALA A 18 -4.25 -4.38 -1.98
N LEU A 19 -3.51 -4.89 -2.96
CA LEU A 19 -2.07 -5.08 -2.88
C LEU A 19 -1.31 -3.76 -2.74
N HIS A 20 -1.70 -2.72 -3.48
CA HIS A 20 -1.09 -1.40 -3.37
C HIS A 20 -1.28 -0.80 -1.96
N ASN A 21 -2.49 -0.87 -1.42
CA ASN A 21 -2.79 -0.34 -0.08
C ASN A 21 -2.03 -1.12 1.01
N LEU A 22 -1.91 -2.44 0.85
CA LEU A 22 -1.09 -3.27 1.74
C LEU A 22 0.38 -2.87 1.70
N ALA A 23 0.95 -2.69 0.51
CA ALA A 23 2.34 -2.26 0.36
C ALA A 23 2.59 -0.89 1.04
N VAL A 24 1.69 0.08 0.85
CA VAL A 24 1.77 1.39 1.52
C VAL A 24 1.68 1.27 3.04
N ALA A 25 0.80 0.41 3.55
CA ALA A 25 0.67 0.20 5.00
C ALA A 25 1.95 -0.42 5.61
N ILE A 26 2.54 -1.40 4.93
CA ILE A 26 3.81 -2.03 5.34
C ILE A 26 4.96 -1.02 5.27
N GLU A 27 5.07 -0.25 4.18
CA GLU A 27 6.08 0.80 4.02
C GLU A 27 5.97 1.83 5.16
N ASN A 28 4.76 2.34 5.42
CA ASN A 28 4.54 3.30 6.50
C ASN A 28 4.86 2.72 7.87
N HIS A 29 4.50 1.46 8.14
CA HIS A 29 4.74 0.86 9.46
C HIS A 29 6.22 0.61 9.73
N LEU A 30 6.96 0.05 8.77
CA LEU A 30 8.35 -0.34 8.97
C LEU A 30 9.33 0.83 8.84
N TYR A 31 9.08 1.76 7.92
CA TYR A 31 10.04 2.83 7.63
C TYR A 31 9.82 4.08 8.48
N SER A 32 8.59 4.40 8.88
CA SER A 32 8.35 5.54 9.80
C SER A 32 8.99 5.32 11.18
N ALA A 33 9.13 4.07 11.62
CA ALA A 33 9.70 3.74 12.92
C ALA A 33 11.22 3.48 12.90
N SER A 34 11.80 3.23 11.72
CA SER A 34 13.19 2.76 11.61
C SER A 34 14.22 3.85 11.30
N GLY A 35 13.79 5.07 10.99
CA GLY A 35 14.69 6.19 10.63
C GLY A 35 15.39 6.02 9.28
N TYR A 36 15.06 4.97 8.53
CA TYR A 36 15.51 4.75 7.15
C TYR A 36 14.48 5.29 6.15
N LEU A 37 14.94 5.66 4.96
CA LEU A 37 14.08 6.09 3.86
C LEU A 37 13.16 4.94 3.43
N SER A 38 11.89 5.25 3.18
CA SER A 38 11.00 4.29 2.53
C SER A 38 11.55 3.92 1.14
N PRO A 39 11.21 2.74 0.59
CA PRO A 39 11.66 2.31 -0.73
C PRO A 39 11.37 3.35 -1.82
N ARG A 40 10.21 4.02 -1.74
CA ARG A 40 9.81 5.10 -2.65
C ARG A 40 10.72 6.32 -2.55
N GLU A 41 11.08 6.73 -1.34
CA GLU A 41 11.97 7.88 -1.11
C GLU A 41 13.41 7.56 -1.53
N TYR A 42 13.89 6.35 -1.24
CA TYR A 42 15.19 5.89 -1.73
C TYR A 42 15.28 5.90 -3.26
N LEU A 43 14.25 5.39 -3.93
CA LEU A 43 14.16 5.41 -5.39
C LEU A 43 14.10 6.84 -5.93
N ARG A 44 13.28 7.71 -5.32
CA ARG A 44 13.20 9.13 -5.69
C ARG A 44 14.56 9.81 -5.56
N GLN A 45 15.28 9.63 -4.46
CA GLN A 45 16.61 10.21 -4.29
C GLN A 45 17.59 9.75 -5.37
N ARG A 46 17.59 8.46 -5.72
CA ARG A 46 18.44 7.96 -6.81
C ARG A 46 18.12 8.60 -8.17
N VAL A 47 16.83 8.80 -8.47
CA VAL A 47 16.41 9.43 -9.72
C VAL A 47 16.77 10.91 -9.75
N THR A 48 16.63 11.63 -8.64
CA THR A 48 16.98 13.06 -8.55
C THR A 48 18.50 13.30 -8.55
N SER A 49 19.30 12.33 -8.11
CA SER A 49 20.77 12.40 -8.13
C SER A 49 21.39 12.02 -9.48
N THR A 50 20.58 11.74 -10.50
CA THR A 50 21.02 11.48 -11.88
C THR A 50 20.70 12.69 -12.74
#